data_AF-H2YSQ7-F1
#
_entry.id   AF-H2YSQ7-F1
#
_cell.length_a   1.000
_cell.length_b   1.000
_cell.length_c   1.000
_cell.angle_alpha   90.00
_cell.angle_beta   90.00
_cell.angle_gamma   90.00
#
_symmetry.space_group_name_H-M   'P 1'
#
loop_
_entity.id
_entity.type
_entity.pdbx_description
1 polymer ?
#
loop_
_entity_poly.entity_id
_entity_poly.type
_entity_poly.pdbx_seq_one_letter_code
_entity_poly.pdbx_strand_id
1 'polypeptide(L)'
;MYAKQQNEFDFSKDYGDYISLRFIFGVHPQDSGDPKDPDNKGKLQFSRFNVSSPHSQRWLLRFCTFLQSHKLYRPPDSDSFNSMCFIATLKKWMTSRSCQLSAPCCEKARFPYKPNIFELCLKEAISKLYVVPGHRLYPYSPGPRFDFNDVIRGVIIEFPTK
;
A
#
# COMPACT_ATOMS: atom_id res chain seq x y z
N MET A 1 6.41 23.45 37.11
CA MET A 1 5.46 22.73 37.98
C MET A 1 4.41 21.90 37.20
N TYR A 2 4.66 21.51 35.94
CA TYR A 2 3.66 20.81 35.09
C TYR A 2 4.13 19.46 34.51
N ALA A 3 5.36 19.03 34.77
CA ALA A 3 5.91 17.78 34.19
C ALA A 3 5.52 16.51 34.97
N LYS A 4 4.88 16.63 36.14
CA LYS A 4 4.59 15.49 37.04
C LYS A 4 3.25 14.79 36.79
N GLN A 5 2.40 15.30 35.89
CA GLN A 5 1.03 14.78 35.66
C GLN A 5 0.85 14.10 34.29
N GLN A 6 1.88 14.07 33.44
CA GLN A 6 1.85 13.26 32.22
C GLN A 6 2.01 11.78 32.62
N ASN A 7 1.08 10.92 32.15
CA ASN A 7 0.98 9.48 32.39
C ASN A 7 0.25 9.03 33.67
N GLU A 8 -0.35 9.95 34.44
CA GLU A 8 -1.10 9.62 35.66
C GLU A 8 -2.56 9.22 35.36
N PHE A 9 -3.09 9.67 34.23
CA PHE A 9 -4.47 9.43 33.83
C PHE A 9 -4.57 8.62 32.54
N ASP A 10 -5.61 7.80 32.40
CA ASP A 10 -5.76 6.88 31.26
C ASP A 10 -5.79 7.62 29.90
N PHE A 11 -6.26 8.87 29.86
CA PHE A 11 -6.25 9.72 28.66
C PHE A 11 -4.85 10.23 28.25
N SER A 12 -3.85 10.04 29.11
CA SER A 12 -2.46 10.40 28.83
C SER A 12 -1.62 9.23 28.32
N LYS A 13 -2.21 8.03 28.24
CA LYS A 13 -1.57 6.89 27.57
C LYS A 13 -1.62 7.10 26.07
N ASP A 14 -0.43 7.15 25.46
CA ASP A 14 -0.30 7.01 24.03
C ASP A 14 -0.47 5.53 23.68
N TYR A 15 -1.58 5.15 23.05
CA TYR A 15 -1.85 3.79 22.59
C TYR A 15 -1.05 3.45 21.32
N GLY A 16 0.15 4.03 21.18
CA GLY A 16 1.13 3.73 20.14
C GLY A 16 1.73 2.35 20.36
N ASP A 17 0.92 1.30 20.22
CA ASP A 17 1.30 -0.07 20.57
C ASP A 17 2.35 -0.69 19.62
N TYR A 18 2.71 -0.02 18.53
CA TYR A 18 3.78 -0.45 17.63
C TYR A 18 4.30 0.65 16.71
N ILE A 19 5.55 0.48 16.24
CA ILE A 19 6.13 1.30 15.18
C ILE A 19 5.73 0.68 13.83
N SER A 20 5.33 1.51 12.87
CA SER A 20 5.02 1.06 11.51
C SER A 20 6.04 1.60 10.53
N LEU A 21 6.81 0.71 9.88
CA LEU A 21 7.73 1.07 8.81
C LEU A 21 6.97 1.15 7.48
N ARG A 22 7.18 2.21 6.72
CA ARG A 22 6.55 2.40 5.39
C ARG A 22 7.59 2.49 4.30
N PHE A 23 7.49 1.59 3.33
CA PHE A 23 8.33 1.58 2.14
C PHE A 23 7.57 2.23 1.00
N ILE A 24 8.11 3.34 0.49
CA ILE A 24 7.47 4.15 -0.55
C ILE A 24 8.30 4.02 -1.83
N PHE A 25 7.65 3.63 -2.92
CA PHE A 25 8.24 3.51 -4.25
C PHE A 25 7.53 4.44 -5.23
N GLY A 26 8.24 4.90 -6.26
CA GLY A 26 7.69 5.74 -7.33
C GLY A 26 7.87 7.24 -7.15
N VAL A 27 8.55 7.67 -6.09
CA VAL A 27 8.92 9.08 -5.86
C VAL A 27 10.39 9.20 -5.49
N HIS A 28 11.00 10.36 -5.78
CA HIS A 28 12.34 10.69 -5.34
C HIS A 28 12.30 11.34 -3.95
N PRO A 29 13.13 10.89 -2.99
CA PRO A 29 13.22 11.50 -1.67
C PRO A 29 14.10 12.76 -1.71
N GLN A 30 13.74 13.73 -2.55
CA GLN A 30 14.45 14.99 -2.69
C GLN A 30 13.56 16.14 -2.24
N ASP A 31 13.99 16.86 -1.21
CA ASP A 31 13.39 18.13 -0.86
C ASP A 31 13.89 19.20 -1.84
N SER A 32 12.93 19.88 -2.49
CA SER A 32 13.17 20.98 -3.43
C SER A 32 12.63 22.31 -2.91
N GLY A 33 12.21 22.34 -1.64
CA GLY A 33 11.77 23.55 -0.94
C GLY A 33 12.93 24.42 -0.49
N ASP A 34 12.61 25.60 0.02
CA ASP A 34 13.58 26.49 0.64
C ASP A 34 13.79 26.07 2.10
N PRO A 35 15.00 25.66 2.52
CA PRO A 35 15.26 25.24 3.90
C PRO A 35 15.02 26.33 4.95
N LYS A 36 14.91 27.61 4.54
CA LYS A 36 14.66 28.75 5.43
C LYS A 36 13.19 29.13 5.54
N ASP A 37 12.36 28.65 4.63
CA ASP A 37 10.93 28.91 4.62
C ASP A 37 10.16 27.64 5.04
N PRO A 38 9.62 27.58 6.27
CA PRO A 38 8.92 26.41 6.74
C PRO A 38 7.65 26.10 5.93
N ASP A 39 7.08 27.04 5.18
CA ASP A 39 5.90 26.82 4.35
C ASP A 39 6.24 26.29 2.95
N ASN A 40 7.50 26.44 2.54
CA ASN A 40 7.97 25.95 1.25
C ASN A 40 8.43 24.49 1.33
N LYS A 41 7.52 23.56 1.00
CA LYS A 41 7.78 22.10 0.99
C LYS A 41 8.31 21.56 -0.35
N GLY A 42 8.58 22.42 -1.33
CA GLY A 42 9.02 22.02 -2.66
C GLY A 42 7.94 21.30 -3.49
N LYS A 43 8.38 20.52 -4.48
CA LYS A 43 7.50 19.74 -5.38
C LYS A 43 7.87 18.26 -5.38
N LEU A 44 6.83 17.42 -5.40
CA LEU A 44 6.98 15.97 -5.52
C LEU A 44 7.53 15.60 -6.90
N GLN A 45 8.60 14.81 -6.93
CA GLN A 45 9.18 14.27 -8.16
C GLN A 45 8.93 12.76 -8.26
N PHE A 46 8.36 12.31 -9.37
CA PHE A 46 8.10 10.89 -9.63
C PHE A 46 9.33 10.18 -10.18
N SER A 47 9.53 8.93 -9.75
CA SER A 47 10.59 8.04 -10.23
C SER A 47 10.12 7.20 -11.41
N ARG A 48 11.04 6.53 -12.11
CA ARG A 48 10.77 5.62 -13.24
C ARG A 48 10.20 4.25 -12.82
N PHE A 49 9.78 4.09 -11.57
CA PHE A 49 9.27 2.83 -11.05
C PHE A 49 7.96 2.44 -11.75
N ASN A 50 8.00 1.37 -12.55
CA ASN A 50 6.83 0.82 -13.22
C ASN A 50 6.34 -0.42 -12.46
N VAL A 51 5.32 -0.26 -11.63
CA VAL A 51 4.70 -1.34 -10.86
C VAL A 51 4.07 -2.42 -11.75
N SER A 52 3.58 -2.05 -12.93
CA SER A 52 2.84 -2.91 -13.84
C SER A 52 3.72 -3.90 -14.58
N SER A 53 5.04 -3.68 -14.60
CA SER A 53 5.97 -4.60 -15.27
C SER A 53 5.96 -5.99 -14.59
N PRO A 54 6.03 -7.09 -15.37
CA PRO A 54 6.09 -8.44 -14.79
C PRO A 54 7.27 -8.66 -13.83
N HIS A 55 8.37 -7.93 -14.04
CA HIS A 55 9.52 -7.96 -13.14
C HIS A 55 9.17 -7.34 -11.79
N SER A 56 8.62 -6.13 -11.78
CA SER A 56 8.18 -5.42 -10.57
C SER A 56 7.12 -6.21 -9.80
N GLN A 57 6.15 -6.83 -10.49
CA GLN A 57 5.14 -7.66 -9.84
C GLN A 57 5.77 -8.82 -9.04
N ARG A 58 6.72 -9.55 -9.65
CA ARG A 58 7.43 -10.65 -8.95
C ARG A 58 8.27 -10.12 -7.80
N TRP A 59 8.97 -9.01 -8.00
CA TRP A 59 9.80 -8.39 -6.99
C TRP A 59 8.96 -7.95 -5.77
N LEU A 60 7.84 -7.26 -6.00
CA LEU A 60 6.91 -6.82 -4.95
C LEU A 60 6.33 -7.99 -4.17
N LEU A 61 5.93 -9.08 -4.86
CA LEU A 61 5.42 -10.27 -4.19
C LEU A 61 6.47 -10.90 -3.28
N ARG A 62 7.72 -11.03 -3.77
CA ARG A 62 8.84 -11.56 -2.96
C ARG A 62 9.17 -10.64 -1.78
N PHE A 63 9.20 -9.33 -2.01
CA PHE A 63 9.46 -8.34 -0.97
C PHE A 63 8.40 -8.41 0.14
N CYS A 64 7.13 -8.54 -0.23
CA CYS A 64 6.03 -8.77 0.71
C CYS A 64 6.21 -10.04 1.54
N THR A 65 6.51 -11.18 0.91
CA THR A 65 6.76 -12.44 1.62
C THR A 65 7.98 -12.34 2.53
N PHE A 66 9.03 -11.66 2.08
CA PHE A 66 10.23 -11.41 2.89
C PHE A 66 9.90 -10.61 4.15
N LEU A 67 9.17 -9.49 4.01
CA LEU A 67 8.75 -8.67 5.14
C LEU A 67 7.91 -9.50 6.13
N GLN A 68 6.91 -10.24 5.66
CA GLN A 68 6.06 -11.07 6.51
C GLN A 68 6.82 -12.19 7.26
N SER A 69 7.94 -12.66 6.70
CA SER A 69 8.81 -13.66 7.34
C SER A 69 9.74 -13.07 8.40
N HIS A 70 9.86 -11.75 8.46
CA HIS A 70 10.80 -11.10 9.37
C HIS A 70 10.31 -11.20 10.83
N LYS A 71 11.22 -11.48 11.77
CA LYS A 71 10.89 -11.70 13.19
C LYS A 71 10.13 -10.56 13.87
N LEU A 72 10.36 -9.34 13.38
CA LEU A 72 9.72 -8.11 13.88
C LEU A 72 8.34 -7.88 13.28
N TYR A 73 7.90 -8.65 12.28
CA TYR A 73 6.59 -8.45 11.66
C TYR A 73 5.47 -8.71 12.66
N ARG A 74 4.60 -7.72 12.88
CA ARG A 74 3.36 -7.88 13.63
C ARG A 74 2.23 -8.27 12.66
N PRO A 75 1.69 -9.50 12.71
CA PRO A 75 0.54 -9.84 11.89
C PRO A 75 -0.66 -8.96 12.28
N PRO A 76 -1.54 -8.59 11.33
CA PRO A 76 -2.74 -7.83 11.64
C PRO A 76 -3.64 -8.61 12.59
N ASP A 77 -4.31 -7.91 13.51
CA ASP A 77 -5.16 -8.54 14.54
C ASP A 77 -6.44 -9.18 13.95
N SER A 78 -6.77 -8.88 12.68
CA SER A 78 -7.86 -9.51 11.93
C SER A 78 -7.44 -9.86 10.50
N ASP A 79 -8.11 -10.85 9.91
CA ASP A 79 -7.90 -11.34 8.54
C ASP A 79 -8.39 -10.36 7.45
N SER A 80 -8.57 -9.09 7.83
CA SER A 80 -9.03 -8.00 6.96
C SER A 80 -8.06 -7.79 5.80
N PHE A 81 -8.59 -7.27 4.69
CA PHE A 81 -7.85 -7.07 3.45
C PHE A 81 -6.49 -6.42 3.72
N ASN A 82 -5.42 -7.21 3.54
CA ASN A 82 -4.08 -6.76 3.88
C ASN A 82 -3.59 -5.80 2.79
N SER A 83 -4.01 -4.54 2.91
CA SER A 83 -3.63 -3.41 2.05
C SER A 83 -2.11 -3.17 2.07
N MET A 84 -1.41 -3.73 3.06
CA MET A 84 0.06 -3.71 3.15
C MET A 84 0.71 -4.49 2.00
N CYS A 85 0.09 -5.60 1.56
CA CYS A 85 0.60 -6.45 0.48
C CYS A 85 -0.40 -6.61 -0.66
N PHE A 86 -0.81 -5.48 -1.23
CA PHE A 86 -1.82 -5.39 -2.29
C PHE A 86 -1.56 -6.35 -3.48
N ILE A 87 -0.30 -6.64 -3.82
CA ILE A 87 0.07 -7.54 -4.93
C ILE A 87 -0.36 -8.99 -4.67
N ALA A 88 -0.20 -9.45 -3.43
CA ALA A 88 -0.62 -10.79 -3.01
C ALA A 88 -2.16 -10.84 -2.98
N THR A 89 -2.79 -9.77 -2.50
CA THR A 89 -4.25 -9.68 -2.42
C THR A 89 -4.89 -9.61 -3.80
N LEU A 90 -4.31 -8.84 -4.74
CA LEU A 90 -4.73 -8.81 -6.14
C LEU A 90 -4.61 -10.20 -6.78
N LYS A 91 -3.47 -10.88 -6.56
CA LYS A 91 -3.26 -12.24 -7.06
C LYS A 91 -4.35 -13.19 -6.55
N LYS A 92 -4.62 -13.18 -5.24
CA LYS A 92 -5.68 -13.99 -4.62
C LYS A 92 -7.05 -13.67 -5.22
N TRP A 93 -7.38 -12.38 -5.35
CA TRP A 93 -8.63 -11.90 -5.91
C TRP A 93 -8.85 -12.32 -7.37
N MET A 94 -7.80 -12.28 -8.19
CA MET A 94 -7.89 -12.74 -9.58
C MET A 94 -8.07 -14.27 -9.64
N THR A 95 -7.36 -15.04 -8.79
CA THR A 95 -7.49 -16.50 -8.78
C THR A 95 -8.80 -17.01 -8.19
N SER A 96 -9.50 -16.23 -7.37
CA SER A 96 -10.76 -16.64 -6.75
C SER A 96 -12.01 -16.38 -7.61
N ARG A 97 -11.87 -15.59 -8.68
CA ARG A 97 -12.98 -15.23 -9.56
C ARG A 97 -13.05 -16.22 -10.71
N SER A 98 -14.26 -16.66 -11.07
CA SER A 98 -14.51 -17.44 -12.28
C SER A 98 -14.55 -16.55 -13.52
N CYS A 99 -14.06 -17.07 -14.65
CA CYS A 99 -14.07 -16.32 -15.90
C CYS A 99 -15.48 -16.30 -16.51
N GLN A 100 -16.11 -15.13 -16.46
CA GLN A 100 -17.25 -14.82 -17.31
C GLN A 100 -16.77 -14.43 -18.73
N LEU A 101 -17.65 -14.48 -19.73
CA LEU A 101 -17.31 -14.06 -21.09
C LEU A 101 -16.76 -12.62 -21.05
N SER A 102 -15.58 -12.42 -21.63
CA SER A 102 -14.92 -11.12 -21.80
C SER A 102 -14.32 -10.43 -20.56
N ALA A 103 -14.28 -11.09 -19.39
CA ALA A 103 -13.64 -10.51 -18.19
C ALA A 103 -12.14 -10.89 -18.11
N PRO A 104 -11.19 -9.95 -18.23
CA PRO A 104 -9.76 -10.24 -18.14
C PRO A 104 -9.26 -10.53 -16.71
N CYS A 105 -10.07 -10.23 -15.69
CA CYS A 105 -9.73 -10.27 -14.28
C CYS A 105 -10.27 -11.53 -13.59
N CYS A 106 -9.75 -12.68 -14.01
CA CYS A 106 -10.20 -14.00 -13.56
C CYS A 106 -9.05 -15.02 -13.48
N GLU A 107 -9.36 -16.24 -13.08
CA GLU A 107 -8.44 -17.35 -12.80
C GLU A 107 -7.59 -17.77 -14.00
N LYS A 108 -8.03 -17.49 -15.24
CA LYS A 108 -7.26 -17.78 -16.46
C LYS A 108 -6.06 -16.86 -16.65
N ALA A 109 -6.09 -15.64 -16.10
CA ALA A 109 -4.95 -14.75 -16.12
C ALA A 109 -3.87 -15.30 -15.17
N ARG A 110 -2.68 -15.60 -15.69
CA ARG A 110 -1.58 -16.16 -14.90
C ARG A 110 -0.64 -15.06 -14.43
N PHE A 111 -0.21 -15.16 -13.17
CA PHE A 111 0.78 -14.27 -12.60
C PHE A 111 2.21 -14.61 -13.08
N PRO A 112 3.06 -13.62 -13.39
CA PRO A 112 2.78 -12.20 -13.40
C PRO A 112 1.95 -11.78 -14.62
N TYR A 113 1.05 -10.83 -14.40
CA TYR A 113 0.09 -10.38 -15.38
C TYR A 113 0.74 -9.45 -16.42
N LYS A 114 0.18 -9.39 -17.62
CA LYS A 114 0.57 -8.36 -18.61
C LYS A 114 0.26 -6.97 -18.03
N PRO A 115 1.07 -5.92 -18.30
CA PRO A 115 0.91 -4.59 -17.69
C PRO A 115 -0.51 -4.01 -17.83
N ASN A 116 -1.11 -4.10 -19.01
CA ASN A 116 -2.47 -3.62 -19.26
C ASN A 116 -3.54 -4.39 -18.45
N ILE A 117 -3.39 -5.71 -18.33
CA ILE A 117 -4.28 -6.55 -17.52
C ILE A 117 -4.10 -6.24 -16.03
N PHE A 118 -2.85 -6.08 -15.59
CA PHE A 118 -2.52 -5.71 -14.21
C PHE A 118 -3.20 -4.41 -13.79
N GLU A 119 -3.03 -3.34 -14.59
CA GLU A 119 -3.59 -2.02 -14.29
C GLU A 119 -5.11 -2.04 -14.27
N LEU A 120 -5.73 -2.68 -15.26
CA LEU A 120 -7.18 -2.82 -15.33
C LEU A 120 -7.74 -3.56 -14.10
N CYS A 121 -7.19 -4.73 -13.81
CA CYS A 121 -7.68 -5.57 -12.72
C CYS A 121 -7.38 -5.00 -11.34
N LEU A 122 -6.28 -4.26 -11.18
CA LEU A 122 -5.98 -3.54 -9.96
C LEU A 122 -7.00 -2.43 -9.69
N LYS A 123 -7.35 -1.64 -10.70
CA LYS A 123 -8.38 -0.61 -10.59
C LYS A 123 -9.75 -1.23 -10.28
N GLU A 124 -10.11 -2.31 -10.96
CA GLU A 124 -11.37 -3.03 -10.69
C GLU A 124 -11.41 -3.58 -9.25
N ALA A 125 -10.33 -4.23 -8.80
CA ALA A 125 -10.24 -4.76 -7.44
C ALA A 125 -10.38 -3.65 -6.38
N ILE A 126 -9.70 -2.51 -6.58
CA ILE A 126 -9.78 -1.35 -5.68
C ILE A 126 -11.19 -0.75 -5.67
N SER A 127 -11.79 -0.57 -6.84
CA SER A 127 -13.17 -0.07 -6.96
C SER A 127 -14.14 -0.97 -6.18
N LYS A 128 -13.96 -2.29 -6.24
CA LYS A 128 -14.79 -3.23 -5.46
C LYS A 128 -14.55 -3.14 -3.96
N LEU A 129 -13.33 -2.83 -3.51
CA LEU A 129 -13.04 -2.63 -2.07
C LEU A 129 -13.76 -1.44 -1.48
N TYR A 130 -13.81 -0.31 -2.20
CA TYR A 130 -14.52 0.89 -1.75
C TYR A 130 -16.00 0.65 -1.47
N VAL A 131 -16.61 -0.33 -2.15
CA VAL A 131 -18.03 -0.67 -2.01
C VAL A 131 -18.29 -1.57 -0.80
N VAL A 132 -17.27 -2.24 -0.26
CA VAL A 132 -17.43 -3.14 0.89
C VAL A 132 -17.50 -2.33 2.20
N PRO A 133 -18.60 -2.41 2.97
CA PRO A 133 -18.71 -1.76 4.27
C PRO A 133 -17.56 -2.19 5.20
N GLY A 134 -16.92 -1.23 5.85
CA GLY A 134 -15.75 -1.46 6.72
C GLY A 134 -14.39 -1.47 6.01
N HIS A 135 -14.33 -1.40 4.68
CA HIS A 135 -13.09 -1.37 3.90
C HIS A 135 -12.92 -0.05 3.16
N ARG A 136 -12.87 1.06 3.91
CA ARG A 136 -12.60 2.40 3.35
C ARG A 136 -11.10 2.60 3.17
N LEU A 137 -10.68 2.91 1.95
CA LEU A 137 -9.32 3.35 1.68
C LEU A 137 -9.21 4.84 2.04
N TYR A 138 -8.30 5.17 2.95
CA TYR A 138 -7.96 6.53 3.33
C TYR A 138 -6.71 6.99 2.55
N PRO A 139 -6.46 8.31 2.45
CA PRO A 139 -5.23 8.83 1.82
C PRO A 139 -3.94 8.24 2.41
N TYR A 140 -3.98 7.77 3.66
CA TYR A 140 -2.86 7.16 4.37
C TYR A 140 -2.81 5.63 4.30
N SER A 141 -3.81 4.98 3.70
CA SER A 141 -3.86 3.51 3.59
C SER A 141 -2.74 2.99 2.67
N PRO A 142 -2.03 1.91 3.03
CA PRO A 142 -1.03 1.34 2.14
C PRO A 142 -1.67 0.84 0.83
N GLY A 143 -0.83 0.69 -0.20
CA GLY A 143 -1.24 0.28 -1.54
C GLY A 143 -0.78 1.24 -2.65
N PRO A 144 -1.28 1.04 -3.89
CA PRO A 144 -0.93 1.86 -5.03
C PRO A 144 -1.49 3.29 -4.90
N ARG A 145 -0.84 4.23 -5.60
CA ARG A 145 -1.24 5.64 -5.74
C ARG A 145 -1.36 5.99 -7.21
N PHE A 146 -2.46 6.65 -7.54
CA PHE A 146 -2.81 7.06 -8.89
C PHE A 146 -2.68 8.58 -9.00
N ASP A 147 -2.22 9.07 -10.14
CA ASP A 147 -2.31 10.49 -10.49
C ASP A 147 -3.70 10.85 -11.04
N PHE A 148 -3.89 12.11 -11.44
CA PHE A 148 -5.13 12.61 -12.02
C PHE A 148 -5.51 11.96 -13.37
N ASN A 149 -4.60 11.22 -14.01
CA ASN A 149 -4.84 10.49 -15.25
C ASN A 149 -5.04 8.99 -15.00
N ASP A 150 -5.30 8.60 -13.75
CA ASP A 150 -5.40 7.21 -13.29
C ASP A 150 -4.16 6.36 -13.59
N VAL A 151 -2.98 6.97 -13.68
CA VAL A 151 -1.71 6.24 -13.85
C VAL A 151 -1.11 5.94 -12.50
N ILE A 152 -0.64 4.71 -12.29
CA ILE A 152 0.01 4.34 -11.03
C ILE A 152 1.37 5.04 -10.95
N ARG A 153 1.52 5.94 -9.98
CA ARG A 153 2.75 6.70 -9.74
C ARG A 153 3.54 6.25 -8.55
N GLY A 154 2.91 5.59 -7.59
CA GLY A 154 3.58 5.15 -6.39
C GLY A 154 2.93 3.96 -5.75
N VAL A 155 3.67 3.36 -4.83
CA VAL A 155 3.22 2.24 -4.00
C VAL A 155 3.73 2.46 -2.59
N ILE A 156 2.85 2.28 -1.62
CA ILE A 156 3.16 2.31 -0.19
C ILE A 156 2.98 0.90 0.34
N ILE A 157 4.04 0.30 0.88
CA ILE A 157 4.00 -0.99 1.59
C ILE A 157 4.23 -0.71 3.06
N GLU A 158 3.38 -1.25 3.91
CA GLU A 158 3.47 -1.08 5.35
C GLU A 158 4.02 -2.34 6.03
N PHE A 159 4.85 -2.15 7.04
CA PHE A 159 5.45 -3.19 7.87
C PHE A 159 5.27 -2.80 9.34
N PRO A 160 4.22 -3.32 9.99
CA PRO A 160 3.98 -3.07 11.39
C PRO A 160 4.98 -3.91 12.20
N THR A 161 5.63 -3.30 13.18
CA THR A 161 6.55 -4.01 14.06
C THR A 161 5.83 -4.58 15.27
N LYS A 162 6.38 -5.64 15.86
CA LYS A 162 6.04 -6.06 17.23
C LYS A 162 6.60 -5.07 18.25
#